data_AF-A0AAQ0RVY1-F1
#
_entry.id   AF-A0AAQ0RVY1-F1
#
_cell.length_a   1.000
_cell.length_b   1.000
_cell.length_c   1.000
_cell.angle_alpha   90.00
_cell.angle_beta   90.00
_cell.angle_gamma   90.00
#
_symmetry.space_group_name_H-M   'P 1'
#
loop_
_entity.id
_entity.type
_entity.pdbx_description
1 polymer ?
#
loop_
_entity_poly.entity_id
_entity_poly.type
_entity_poly.pdbx_seq_one_letter_code
_entity_poly.pdbx_strand_id
1 'polypeptide(L)'
;MASQDNEVESEKDKTVGQAGTVEDAVKDAQTTPVDEPAVEHDAPADDKGSGDSSKPSDNDELAKWKAMSRKNEDRASANYKAFQSADAELKAAKTQIARLEAKAKYPQITDAVLSDLCPATEPEAIASWAEKYAAYNPIDTSKVERKPQQTEDALARKVAMQAEFPSGTSHPKRQPGDAYKRVMERQKARKRSK
;
A
#
# COMPACT_ATOMS: atom_id res chain seq x y z
N MET A 1 37.14 -19.07 50.05
CA MET A 1 36.17 -18.37 50.92
C MET A 1 36.10 -16.95 50.38
N ALA A 2 35.01 -16.40 49.86
CA ALA A 2 33.62 -16.82 49.77
C ALA A 2 33.04 -16.23 48.46
N SER A 3 32.29 -17.02 47.70
CA SER A 3 31.39 -16.52 46.65
C SER A 3 30.04 -16.27 47.31
N GLN A 4 29.50 -15.07 47.13
CA GLN A 4 28.17 -14.73 47.62
C GLN A 4 27.11 -15.30 46.67
N ASP A 5 26.28 -16.17 47.23
CA ASP A 5 24.97 -16.54 46.74
C ASP A 5 24.06 -15.30 46.74
N ASN A 6 23.29 -15.11 45.67
CA ASN A 6 22.06 -14.32 45.74
C ASN A 6 21.02 -14.91 44.80
N GLU A 7 20.19 -15.76 45.37
CA GLU A 7 18.89 -16.18 44.86
C GLU A 7 17.98 -14.96 44.73
N VAL A 8 17.25 -14.83 43.63
CA VAL A 8 15.99 -14.10 43.64
C VAL A 8 14.91 -15.00 43.07
N GLU A 9 13.99 -15.30 43.96
CA GLU A 9 12.89 -16.22 43.87
C GLU A 9 11.84 -15.80 42.85
N SER A 10 11.20 -16.83 42.30
CA SER A 10 9.93 -16.79 41.60
C SER A 10 8.78 -16.48 42.55
N GLU A 11 7.93 -15.50 42.22
CA GLU A 11 6.57 -15.45 42.75
C GLU A 11 5.59 -14.94 41.68
N LYS A 12 4.72 -15.86 41.25
CA LYS A 12 3.44 -15.56 40.61
C LYS A 12 2.46 -15.30 41.74
N ASP A 13 1.73 -14.19 41.70
CA ASP A 13 0.32 -14.26 42.05
C ASP A 13 -0.53 -13.18 41.37
N LYS A 14 -1.81 -13.51 41.28
CA LYS A 14 -2.84 -13.10 40.33
C LYS A 14 -3.95 -12.38 41.09
N THR A 15 -4.52 -11.30 40.54
CA THR A 15 -5.95 -10.85 40.63
C THR A 15 -6.09 -9.46 40.00
N VAL A 16 -6.74 -9.28 38.83
CA VAL A 16 -8.19 -9.05 38.59
C VAL A 16 -8.70 -7.67 39.05
N GLY A 17 -9.05 -6.85 38.04
CA GLY A 17 -10.25 -6.01 37.99
C GLY A 17 -10.11 -4.57 38.49
N GLN A 18 -10.34 -3.58 37.62
CA GLN A 18 -11.51 -2.68 37.68
C GLN A 18 -11.48 -1.66 36.53
N ALA A 19 -12.66 -1.47 35.93
CA ALA A 19 -12.96 -0.57 34.82
C ALA A 19 -12.88 0.93 35.21
N GLY A 20 -12.58 1.79 34.23
CA GLY A 20 -12.63 3.24 34.34
C GLY A 20 -12.62 3.91 32.97
N THR A 21 -13.83 4.09 32.44
CA THR A 21 -14.30 5.08 31.45
C THR A 21 -13.32 6.17 30.99
N VAL A 22 -13.09 6.26 29.67
CA VAL A 22 -12.72 7.51 28.98
C VAL A 22 -13.88 7.90 28.06
N GLU A 23 -14.62 8.94 28.48
CA GLU A 23 -15.57 9.64 27.64
C GLU A 23 -14.86 10.74 26.84
N ASP A 24 -15.45 11.02 25.67
CA ASP A 24 -15.39 12.26 24.90
C ASP A 24 -14.16 12.57 24.03
N ALA A 25 -14.31 12.32 22.72
CA ALA A 25 -14.18 13.37 21.69
C ALA A 25 -14.43 12.77 20.29
N VAL A 26 -15.70 12.69 19.87
CA VAL A 26 -16.05 12.53 18.44
C VAL A 26 -16.28 13.93 17.87
N LYS A 27 -15.35 14.40 17.03
CA LYS A 27 -15.57 15.53 16.13
C LYS A 27 -15.68 15.03 14.69
N ASP A 28 -16.83 15.33 14.11
CA ASP A 28 -17.24 15.35 12.71
C ASP A 28 -16.21 15.02 11.63
N ALA A 29 -16.56 14.06 10.77
CA ALA A 29 -16.19 14.08 9.35
C ALA A 29 -17.22 13.30 8.51
N GLN A 30 -18.25 14.02 8.09
CA GLN A 30 -18.80 14.06 6.73
C GLN A 30 -19.08 12.74 5.98
N THR A 31 -20.37 12.46 5.86
CA THR A 31 -20.97 11.47 4.96
C THR A 31 -20.74 11.81 3.48
N THR A 32 -20.25 10.86 2.69
CA THR A 32 -20.49 10.80 1.24
C THR A 32 -21.02 9.41 0.88
N PRO A 33 -22.04 9.32 0.00
CA PRO A 33 -22.72 8.06 -0.30
C PRO A 33 -21.94 7.30 -1.37
N VAL A 34 -21.77 5.98 -1.20
CA VAL A 34 -21.21 5.12 -2.25
C VAL A 34 -22.21 3.99 -2.51
N ASP A 35 -22.83 4.10 -3.69
CA ASP A 35 -23.53 3.11 -4.52
C ASP A 35 -23.77 1.72 -3.92
N GLU A 36 -25.05 1.42 -3.67
CA GLU A 36 -25.59 0.07 -3.70
C GLU A 36 -25.65 -0.43 -5.16
N PRO A 37 -25.16 -1.64 -5.49
CA PRO A 37 -25.58 -2.28 -6.73
C PRO A 37 -27.03 -2.79 -6.57
N ALA A 38 -27.87 -2.30 -7.48
CA ALA A 38 -29.29 -2.56 -7.61
C ALA A 38 -29.65 -4.06 -7.49
N VAL A 39 -30.62 -4.34 -6.62
CA VAL A 39 -31.28 -5.64 -6.53
C VAL A 39 -32.37 -5.68 -7.61
N GLU A 40 -32.15 -6.44 -8.68
CA GLU A 40 -33.20 -6.74 -9.66
C GLU A 40 -34.32 -7.52 -8.97
N HIS A 41 -35.51 -6.93 -8.93
CA HIS A 41 -36.73 -7.55 -8.45
C HIS A 41 -37.27 -8.44 -9.57
N ASP A 42 -36.87 -9.72 -9.60
CA ASP A 42 -37.53 -10.73 -10.41
C ASP A 42 -38.68 -11.34 -9.60
N ALA A 43 -39.91 -11.09 -10.03
CA ALA A 43 -41.11 -11.56 -9.36
C ALA A 43 -41.42 -13.00 -9.78
N PRO A 44 -41.61 -13.97 -8.86
CA PRO A 44 -42.25 -15.22 -9.22
C PRO A 44 -43.77 -15.08 -9.07
N ALA A 45 -44.46 -15.37 -10.17
CA ALA A 45 -45.90 -15.59 -10.23
C ALA A 45 -46.32 -16.77 -9.33
N ASP A 46 -47.49 -16.62 -8.70
CA ASP A 46 -48.15 -17.60 -7.82
C ASP A 46 -48.33 -19.00 -8.45
N ASP A 47 -48.03 -20.08 -7.71
CA ASP A 47 -48.82 -21.32 -7.78
C ASP A 47 -48.78 -22.12 -6.46
N LYS A 48 -49.97 -22.23 -5.86
CA LYS A 48 -50.50 -23.26 -4.96
C LYS A 48 -49.68 -23.78 -3.77
N GLY A 49 -50.24 -23.48 -2.59
CA GLY A 49 -50.17 -24.37 -1.44
C GLY A 49 -50.30 -23.65 -0.11
N SER A 50 -51.50 -23.20 0.24
CA SER A 50 -51.78 -22.74 1.60
C SER A 50 -51.68 -23.93 2.55
N GLY A 51 -50.61 -23.94 3.36
CA GLY A 51 -50.29 -24.90 4.40
C GLY A 51 -49.45 -24.20 5.47
N ASP A 52 -50.15 -23.43 6.30
CA ASP A 52 -49.78 -22.89 7.61
C ASP A 52 -48.68 -23.69 8.34
N SER A 53 -47.45 -23.16 8.42
CA SER A 53 -46.39 -23.38 9.44
C SER A 53 -45.04 -22.70 9.07
N SER A 54 -45.02 -21.44 8.64
CA SER A 54 -43.77 -20.81 8.13
C SER A 54 -42.94 -20.10 9.19
N LYS A 55 -42.92 -20.59 10.43
CA LYS A 55 -41.88 -20.24 11.39
C LYS A 55 -40.80 -21.33 11.26
N PRO A 56 -39.56 -21.01 10.88
CA PRO A 56 -38.49 -22.01 10.90
C PRO A 56 -38.47 -22.62 12.29
N SER A 57 -38.47 -23.95 12.36
CA SER A 57 -38.44 -24.60 13.66
C SER A 57 -37.15 -24.18 14.36
N ASP A 58 -37.14 -24.13 15.69
CA ASP A 58 -35.93 -23.79 16.45
C ASP A 58 -34.74 -24.70 16.04
N ASN A 59 -35.03 -25.90 15.53
CA ASN A 59 -34.02 -26.82 14.98
C ASN A 59 -33.37 -26.30 13.70
N ASP A 60 -34.15 -25.74 12.77
CA ASP A 60 -33.66 -25.17 11.51
C ASP A 60 -32.84 -23.91 11.75
N GLU A 61 -33.26 -23.08 12.71
CA GLU A 61 -32.50 -21.91 13.13
C GLU A 61 -31.16 -22.32 13.76
N LEU A 62 -31.17 -23.31 14.68
CA LEU A 62 -29.93 -23.85 15.28
C LEU A 62 -28.99 -24.44 14.23
N ALA A 63 -29.51 -25.14 13.22
CA ALA A 63 -28.72 -25.64 12.10
C ALA A 63 -28.08 -24.49 11.30
N LYS A 64 -28.84 -23.43 11.02
CA LYS A 64 -28.36 -22.23 10.33
C LYS A 64 -27.27 -21.51 11.12
N TRP A 65 -27.44 -21.31 12.43
CA TRP A 65 -26.43 -20.68 13.28
C TRP A 65 -25.15 -21.52 13.37
N LYS A 66 -25.26 -22.84 13.50
CA LYS A 66 -24.08 -23.73 13.47
C LYS A 66 -23.35 -23.67 12.13
N ALA A 67 -24.07 -23.66 11.02
CA ALA A 67 -23.48 -23.52 9.70
C ALA A 67 -22.78 -22.16 9.53
N MET A 68 -23.41 -21.07 10.00
CA MET A 68 -22.80 -19.74 10.00
C MET A 68 -21.56 -19.67 10.89
N SER A 69 -21.59 -20.30 12.07
CA SER A 69 -20.44 -20.36 12.97
C SER A 69 -19.26 -21.07 12.32
N ARG A 70 -19.49 -22.23 11.67
CA ARG A 70 -18.44 -22.96 10.94
C ARG A 70 -17.88 -22.13 9.80
N LYS A 71 -18.74 -21.51 8.99
CA LYS A 71 -18.31 -20.61 7.90
C LYS A 71 -17.47 -19.43 8.40
N ASN A 72 -17.84 -18.86 9.54
CA ASN A 72 -17.08 -17.76 10.14
C ASN A 72 -15.73 -18.23 10.67
N GLU A 73 -15.66 -19.41 11.30
CA GLU A 73 -14.41 -20.01 11.75
C GLU A 73 -13.47 -20.33 10.58
N ASP A 74 -13.99 -20.95 9.52
CA ASP A 74 -13.24 -21.22 8.28
C ASP A 74 -12.70 -19.91 7.69
N ARG A 75 -13.54 -18.87 7.58
CA ARG A 75 -13.14 -17.56 7.08
C ARG A 75 -12.11 -16.88 7.97
N ALA A 76 -12.25 -16.96 9.29
CA ALA A 76 -11.29 -16.39 10.23
C ALA A 76 -9.92 -17.07 10.08
N SER A 77 -9.90 -18.40 9.95
CA SER A 77 -8.67 -19.16 9.74
C SER A 77 -7.99 -18.83 8.41
N ALA A 78 -8.78 -18.69 7.33
CA ALA A 78 -8.28 -18.30 6.02
C ALA A 78 -7.72 -16.87 6.03
N ASN A 79 -8.43 -15.92 6.65
CA ASN A 79 -7.98 -14.55 6.80
C ASN A 79 -6.68 -14.47 7.61
N TYR A 80 -6.55 -15.25 8.68
CA TYR A 80 -5.34 -15.27 9.50
C TYR A 80 -4.13 -15.79 8.71
N LYS A 81 -4.32 -16.82 7.87
CA LYS A 81 -3.27 -17.32 6.98
C LYS A 81 -2.89 -16.30 5.92
N ALA A 82 -3.88 -15.64 5.29
CA ALA A 82 -3.65 -14.58 4.32
C ALA A 82 -2.92 -13.37 4.93
N PHE A 83 -3.24 -13.03 6.18
CA PHE A 83 -2.53 -11.99 6.91
C PHE A 83 -1.06 -12.39 7.16
N GLN A 84 -0.79 -13.62 7.58
CA GLN A 84 0.59 -14.09 7.78
C GLN A 84 1.41 -14.08 6.49
N SER A 85 0.84 -14.52 5.36
CA SER A 85 1.54 -14.45 4.07
C SER A 85 1.79 -13.01 3.64
N ALA A 86 0.80 -12.13 3.80
CA ALA A 86 0.96 -10.72 3.47
C ALA A 86 2.01 -10.03 4.37
N ASP A 87 2.07 -10.35 5.67
CA ASP A 87 3.09 -9.81 6.57
C ASP A 87 4.51 -10.29 6.21
N ALA A 88 4.65 -11.55 5.80
CA ALA A 88 5.90 -12.09 5.31
C ALA A 88 6.36 -11.40 4.01
N GLU A 89 5.46 -11.19 3.06
CA GLU A 89 5.73 -10.45 1.82
C GLU A 89 6.09 -8.99 2.10
N LEU A 90 5.39 -8.34 3.03
CA LEU A 90 5.67 -6.96 3.45
C LEU A 90 7.07 -6.84 4.04
N LYS A 91 7.46 -7.77 4.94
CA LYS A 91 8.81 -7.83 5.48
C LYS A 91 9.84 -8.03 4.37
N ALA A 92 9.63 -9.01 3.48
CA ALA A 92 10.53 -9.24 2.35
C ALA A 92 10.67 -7.99 1.45
N ALA A 93 9.57 -7.31 1.12
CA ALA A 93 9.58 -6.09 0.33
C ALA A 93 10.36 -4.95 1.02
N LYS A 94 10.14 -4.73 2.33
CA LYS A 94 10.88 -3.72 3.11
C LYS A 94 12.39 -3.98 3.08
N THR A 95 12.81 -5.24 3.21
CA THR A 95 14.23 -5.59 3.16
C THR A 95 14.83 -5.34 1.78
N GLN A 96 14.10 -5.67 0.70
CA GLN A 96 14.54 -5.38 -0.66
C GLN A 96 14.65 -3.88 -0.92
N ILE A 97 13.68 -3.09 -0.46
CA ILE A 97 13.73 -1.62 -0.56
C ILE A 97 14.98 -1.09 0.12
N ALA A 98 15.27 -1.50 1.36
CA ALA A 98 16.47 -1.07 2.09
C ALA A 98 17.77 -1.45 1.34
N ARG A 99 17.83 -2.63 0.73
CA ARG A 99 18.97 -3.04 -0.11
C ARG A 99 19.13 -2.15 -1.35
N LEU A 100 18.02 -1.82 -2.02
CA LEU A 100 18.04 -0.94 -3.19
C LEU A 100 18.44 0.49 -2.81
N GLU A 101 17.93 1.01 -1.69
CA GLU A 101 18.31 2.31 -1.16
C GLU A 101 19.80 2.37 -0.80
N ALA A 102 20.33 1.32 -0.16
CA ALA A 102 21.76 1.21 0.13
C ALA A 102 22.61 1.27 -1.15
N LYS A 103 22.23 0.54 -2.20
CA LYS A 103 22.91 0.56 -3.51
C LYS A 103 22.81 1.92 -4.19
N ALA A 104 21.65 2.59 -4.08
CA ALA A 104 21.42 3.89 -4.68
C ALA A 104 22.20 5.01 -3.99
N LYS A 105 22.33 4.94 -2.65
CA LYS A 105 23.06 5.91 -1.83
C LYS A 105 24.57 5.67 -1.88
N TYR A 106 24.99 4.40 -1.94
CA TYR A 106 26.39 3.99 -1.90
C TYR A 106 26.74 3.11 -3.11
N PRO A 107 27.25 3.71 -4.21
CA PRO A 107 27.53 2.96 -5.44
C PRO A 107 28.59 1.85 -5.30
N GLN A 108 29.41 1.89 -4.24
CA GLN A 108 30.36 0.84 -3.90
C GLN A 108 29.69 -0.42 -3.32
N ILE A 109 28.44 -0.32 -2.89
CA ILE A 109 27.65 -1.44 -2.37
C ILE A 109 26.94 -2.09 -3.55
N THR A 110 27.41 -3.26 -3.95
CA THR A 110 26.76 -4.09 -4.98
C THR A 110 25.91 -5.18 -4.34
N ASP A 111 25.14 -5.89 -5.17
CA ASP A 111 24.32 -7.00 -4.69
C ASP A 111 25.17 -8.13 -4.07
N ALA A 112 26.35 -8.39 -4.63
CA ALA A 112 27.30 -9.36 -4.09
C ALA A 112 27.81 -8.94 -2.70
N VAL A 113 28.16 -7.65 -2.53
CA VAL A 113 28.60 -7.13 -1.22
C VAL A 113 27.46 -7.25 -0.19
N LEU A 114 26.22 -6.94 -0.58
CA LEU A 114 25.05 -7.13 0.30
C LEU A 114 24.78 -8.61 0.61
N SER A 115 24.97 -9.52 -0.34
CA SER A 115 24.74 -10.95 -0.14
C SER A 115 25.83 -11.61 0.72
N ASP A 116 27.09 -11.22 0.52
CA ASP A 116 28.24 -11.91 1.12
C ASP A 116 28.68 -11.28 2.46
N LEU A 117 28.49 -9.96 2.63
CA LEU A 117 29.04 -9.20 3.76
C LEU A 117 27.99 -8.54 4.65
N CYS A 118 26.71 -8.49 4.26
CA CYS A 118 25.64 -7.96 5.11
C CYS A 118 24.93 -9.11 5.86
N PRO A 119 25.18 -9.29 7.17
CA PRO A 119 24.47 -10.30 7.96
C PRO A 119 23.05 -9.87 8.35
N ALA A 120 22.68 -8.61 8.08
CA ALA A 120 21.41 -8.05 8.52
C ALA A 120 20.25 -8.41 7.58
N THR A 121 19.17 -8.92 8.17
CA THR A 121 17.90 -9.16 7.48
C THR A 121 16.85 -8.10 7.76
N GLU A 122 17.07 -7.20 8.71
CA GLU A 122 16.15 -6.11 9.02
C GLU A 122 16.47 -4.85 8.20
N PRO A 123 15.47 -4.11 7.68
CA PRO A 123 15.70 -2.98 6.78
C PRO A 123 16.57 -1.88 7.41
N GLU A 124 16.35 -1.53 8.67
CA GLU A 124 17.14 -0.50 9.36
C GLU A 124 18.58 -0.96 9.62
N ALA A 125 18.76 -2.24 9.94
CA ALA A 125 20.08 -2.82 10.15
C ALA A 125 20.89 -2.86 8.84
N ILE A 126 20.24 -3.11 7.69
CA ILE A 126 20.86 -3.02 6.36
C ILE A 126 21.33 -1.60 6.08
N ALA A 127 20.51 -0.59 6.37
CA ALA A 127 20.87 0.82 6.15
C ALA A 127 22.08 1.25 7.00
N SER A 128 22.09 0.90 8.30
CA SER A 128 23.22 1.23 9.18
C SER A 128 24.50 0.47 8.83
N TRP A 129 24.39 -0.78 8.38
CA TRP A 129 25.53 -1.54 7.87
C TRP A 129 26.09 -0.89 6.60
N ALA A 130 25.22 -0.47 5.68
CA ALA A 130 25.61 0.18 4.44
C ALA A 130 26.37 1.48 4.69
N GLU A 131 25.90 2.29 5.65
CA GLU A 131 26.58 3.50 6.11
C GLU A 131 28.00 3.22 6.63
N LYS A 132 28.14 2.20 7.50
CA LYS A 132 29.45 1.80 8.04
C LYS A 132 30.39 1.27 6.95
N TYR A 133 29.88 0.44 6.05
CA TYR A 133 30.66 -0.10 4.94
C TYR A 133 31.14 1.01 4.00
N ALA A 134 30.25 1.95 3.67
CA ALA A 134 30.59 3.09 2.83
C ALA A 134 31.61 4.03 3.48
N ALA A 135 31.55 4.21 4.80
CA ALA A 135 32.55 4.97 5.55
C ALA A 135 33.93 4.29 5.54
N TYR A 136 33.97 2.95 5.57
CA TYR A 136 35.22 2.19 5.51
C TYR A 136 35.80 2.10 4.09
N ASN A 137 34.95 2.10 3.07
CA ASN A 137 35.34 2.05 1.66
C ASN A 137 34.82 3.28 0.89
N PRO A 138 35.42 4.46 1.11
CA PRO A 138 35.06 5.65 0.36
C PRO A 138 35.54 5.53 -1.08
N ILE A 139 34.62 5.75 -2.02
CA ILE A 139 34.94 5.87 -3.45
C ILE A 139 34.73 7.31 -3.90
N ASP A 140 35.50 7.76 -4.88
CA ASP A 140 35.26 9.04 -5.53
C ASP A 140 34.01 8.94 -6.41
N THR A 141 32.88 9.37 -5.85
CA THR A 141 31.57 9.30 -6.51
C THR A 141 31.43 10.31 -7.65
N SER A 142 32.40 11.23 -7.85
CA SER A 142 32.39 12.18 -8.97
C SER A 142 32.52 11.51 -10.34
N LYS A 143 33.10 10.30 -10.38
CA LYS A 143 33.31 9.51 -11.60
C LYS A 143 32.16 8.56 -11.93
N VAL A 144 31.23 8.37 -10.99
CA VAL A 144 30.08 7.48 -11.18
C VAL A 144 28.97 8.30 -11.86
N GLU A 145 28.96 8.29 -13.19
CA GLU A 145 27.83 8.82 -13.96
C GLU A 145 26.56 8.02 -13.64
N ARG A 146 25.76 8.55 -12.72
CA ARG A 146 24.41 8.03 -12.48
C ARG A 146 23.55 8.41 -13.67
N LYS A 147 23.37 7.49 -14.60
CA LYS A 147 22.33 7.62 -15.63
C LYS A 147 21.00 7.86 -14.89
N PRO A 148 20.22 8.89 -15.26
CA PRO A 148 18.93 9.12 -14.64
C PRO A 148 18.09 7.86 -14.84
N GLN A 149 17.68 7.22 -13.73
CA GLN A 149 16.75 6.10 -13.79
C GLN A 149 15.50 6.57 -14.54
N GLN A 150 15.16 5.86 -15.62
CA GLN A 150 13.87 6.03 -16.27
C GLN A 150 12.81 5.60 -15.25
N THR A 151 12.20 6.55 -14.55
CA THR A 151 11.05 6.24 -13.69
C THR A 151 9.88 5.81 -14.56
N GLU A 152 9.00 4.96 -14.05
CA GLU A 152 7.79 4.56 -14.78
C GLU A 152 6.97 5.77 -15.21
N ASP A 153 6.95 6.83 -14.40
CA ASP A 153 6.37 8.14 -14.74
C ASP A 153 7.10 8.81 -15.93
N ALA A 154 8.43 8.76 -16.00
CA ALA A 154 9.16 9.26 -17.17
C ALA A 154 8.86 8.44 -18.44
N LEU A 155 8.63 7.13 -18.30
CA LEU A 155 8.21 6.27 -19.41
C LEU A 155 6.76 6.58 -19.82
N ALA A 156 5.86 6.72 -18.85
CA ALA A 156 4.46 7.09 -19.08
C ALA A 156 4.35 8.46 -19.77
N ARG A 157 5.14 9.44 -19.36
CA ARG A 157 5.23 10.75 -20.04
C ARG A 157 5.77 10.64 -21.45
N LYS A 158 6.76 9.78 -21.71
CA LYS A 158 7.24 9.51 -23.07
C LYS A 158 6.18 8.84 -23.92
N VAL A 159 5.48 7.84 -23.40
CA VAL A 159 4.40 7.13 -24.09
C VAL A 159 3.23 8.09 -24.37
N ALA A 160 2.82 8.89 -23.40
CA ALA A 160 1.81 9.92 -23.56
C ALA A 160 2.23 10.96 -24.62
N MET A 161 3.47 11.45 -24.57
CA MET A 161 3.99 12.38 -25.58
C MET A 161 4.04 11.74 -26.98
N GLN A 162 4.36 10.44 -27.07
CA GLN A 162 4.38 9.70 -28.34
C GLN A 162 2.97 9.45 -28.87
N ALA A 163 1.97 9.27 -27.99
CA ALA A 163 0.57 9.13 -28.36
C ALA A 163 -0.05 10.45 -28.80
N GLU A 164 0.28 11.56 -28.13
CA GLU A 164 -0.17 12.91 -28.48
C GLU A 164 0.55 13.44 -29.73
N PHE A 165 1.81 13.07 -29.94
CA PHE A 165 2.64 13.50 -31.07
C PHE A 165 3.32 12.31 -31.78
N PRO A 166 2.56 11.49 -32.53
CA PRO A 166 3.09 10.28 -33.17
C PRO A 166 4.15 10.55 -34.25
N SER A 167 4.24 11.78 -34.78
CA SER A 167 5.28 12.21 -35.72
C SER A 167 6.61 12.62 -35.06
N GLY A 168 6.72 12.57 -33.72
CA GLY A 168 7.95 12.94 -32.99
C GLY A 168 8.22 14.44 -32.90
N THR A 169 7.32 15.29 -33.41
CA THR A 169 7.43 16.75 -33.28
C THR A 169 6.71 17.21 -32.01
N SER A 170 7.37 17.10 -30.86
CA SER A 170 6.81 17.60 -29.58
C SER A 170 6.60 19.12 -29.57
N HIS A 171 7.20 19.83 -30.52
CA HIS A 171 6.97 21.25 -30.76
C HIS A 171 6.98 21.48 -32.28
N PRO A 172 5.85 21.72 -32.95
CA PRO A 172 5.90 22.19 -34.33
C PRO A 172 6.72 23.49 -34.35
N LYS A 173 7.79 23.54 -35.15
CA LYS A 173 8.53 24.79 -35.38
C LYS A 173 7.51 25.84 -35.80
N ARG A 174 7.45 26.95 -35.06
CA ARG A 174 6.51 28.05 -35.32
C ARG A 174 6.61 28.42 -36.79
N GLN A 175 5.52 28.25 -37.53
CA GLN A 175 5.54 28.55 -38.96
C GLN A 175 5.63 30.07 -39.13
N PRO A 176 6.39 30.57 -40.11
CA PRO A 176 6.33 31.97 -40.49
C PRO A 176 4.87 32.35 -40.80
N GLY A 177 4.25 33.18 -39.95
CA GLY A 177 2.82 33.53 -40.02
C GLY A 177 2.01 33.17 -38.76
N ASP A 178 2.48 32.26 -37.91
CA ASP A 178 1.78 31.93 -36.65
C ASP A 178 1.79 33.12 -35.66
N ALA A 179 2.85 33.93 -35.68
CA ALA A 179 2.90 35.16 -34.91
C ALA A 179 1.80 36.15 -35.34
N TYR A 180 1.59 36.31 -36.65
CA TYR A 180 0.55 37.17 -37.20
C TYR A 180 -0.85 36.64 -36.85
N LYS A 181 -1.09 35.33 -37.00
CA LYS A 181 -2.36 34.69 -36.61
C LYS A 181 -2.67 34.92 -35.13
N ARG A 182 -1.70 34.74 -34.25
CA ARG A 182 -1.87 34.94 -32.80
C ARG A 182 -2.14 36.40 -32.43
N VAL A 183 -1.52 37.36 -33.14
CA VAL A 183 -1.79 38.79 -32.97
C VAL A 183 -3.21 39.13 -33.43
N MET A 184 -3.64 38.62 -34.58
CA MET A 184 -5.00 38.83 -35.10
C MET A 184 -6.07 38.19 -34.22
N GLU A 185 -5.80 37.00 -33.67
CA GLU A 185 -6.68 36.34 -32.71
C GLU A 185 -6.84 37.14 -31.42
N ARG A 186 -5.72 37.67 -30.87
CA ARG A 186 -5.75 38.59 -29.72
C ARG A 186 -6.54 39.87 -30.02
N GLN A 187 -6.41 40.43 -31.22
CA GLN A 187 -7.21 41.61 -31.61
C GLN A 187 -8.69 41.27 -31.74
N LYS A 188 -9.06 40.13 -32.33
CA LYS A 188 -10.45 39.67 -32.42
C LYS A 188 -11.03 39.41 -31.02
N ALA A 189 -10.30 38.79 -30.11
CA ALA A 189 -10.73 38.57 -28.74
C ALA A 189 -11.03 39.89 -28.01
N ARG A 190 -10.17 40.90 -28.18
CA ARG A 190 -10.37 42.25 -27.61
C ARG A 190 -11.56 43.00 -28.22
N LYS A 191 -11.89 42.73 -29.49
CA LYS A 191 -13.08 43.30 -30.15
C LYS A 191 -14.37 42.59 -29.77
N ARG A 192 -14.30 41.31 -29.38
CA ARG A 192 -15.47 40.53 -28.90
C ARG A 192 -15.77 40.76 -27.42
N SER A 193 -14.80 41.26 -26.64
CA SER A 193 -14.95 41.53 -25.21
C SER A 193 -15.42 42.97 -24.91
N LYS A 194 -16.01 43.65 -25.89
CA LYS A 194 -16.45 45.04 -25.81
C LYS A 194 -17.79 45.16 -26.52
#